data_AF-A0A7Y6UHD0-F1
#
_entry.id   AF-A0A7Y6UHD0-F1
#
_cell.length_a   1.000
_cell.length_b   1.000
_cell.length_c   1.000
_cell.angle_alpha   90.00
_cell.angle_beta   90.00
_cell.angle_gamma   90.00
#
_symmetry.space_group_name_H-M   'P 1'
#
loop_
_entity.id
_entity.type
_entity.pdbx_description
1 polymer ?
#
loop_
_entity_poly.entity_id
_entity_poly.type
_entity_poly.pdbx_seq_one_letter_code
_entity_poly.pdbx_strand_id
1 'polypeptide(L)'
;MPSILTPLQRIARKARERVPMPQVVRAVLQRFAPSDTVTPPPAVVAPEPTPAPVAEKQPNWELRTQAELVDHIVSHFHARLRRDLPALVAAAQRIEREHAQHPAVPVNLADELAALASELEGHMVKEETVLFPMLRTGARGGQLDMPIRMMERDHDNHADALDRIRQCTTNLKPPTDASTAWLDLYAGLVRLETELHQHIYLENNVLFARAAGERDG
;
A
#
# COMPACT_ATOMS: atom_id res chain seq x y z
N MET A 1 -20.98 27.48 24.66
CA MET A 1 -21.52 26.86 23.43
C MET A 1 -20.34 26.38 22.60
N PRO A 2 -20.13 25.06 22.42
CA PRO A 2 -18.99 24.60 21.63
C PRO A 2 -19.26 24.91 20.14
N SER A 3 -18.34 25.65 19.50
CA SER A 3 -18.43 25.99 18.08
C SER A 3 -18.34 24.74 17.21
N ILE A 4 -19.39 24.48 16.43
CA ILE A 4 -19.44 23.39 15.45
C ILE A 4 -18.69 23.84 14.20
N LEU A 5 -17.56 23.21 13.90
CA LEU A 5 -16.79 23.49 12.68
C LEU A 5 -17.55 23.01 11.45
N THR A 6 -17.54 23.86 10.42
CA THR A 6 -18.12 23.54 9.11
C THR A 6 -17.34 22.42 8.41
N PRO A 7 -17.93 21.71 7.44
CA PRO A 7 -17.25 20.65 6.69
C PRO A 7 -15.92 21.10 6.06
N LEU A 8 -15.88 22.30 5.48
CA LEU A 8 -14.65 22.91 4.93
C LEU A 8 -13.61 23.22 6.01
N GLN A 9 -14.02 23.62 7.21
CA GLN A 9 -13.11 23.85 8.33
C GLN A 9 -12.56 22.54 8.92
N ARG A 10 -13.29 21.41 8.80
CA ARG A 10 -12.77 20.08 9.16
C ARG A 10 -11.75 19.58 8.14
N ILE A 11 -11.99 19.83 6.86
CA ILE A 11 -11.06 19.50 5.76
C ILE A 11 -9.77 20.33 5.88
N ALA A 12 -9.88 21.64 6.12
CA ALA A 12 -8.72 22.51 6.35
C ALA A 12 -7.94 22.16 7.64
N ARG A 13 -8.62 21.63 8.67
CA ARG A 13 -7.97 21.11 9.88
C ARG A 13 -7.22 19.81 9.61
N LYS A 14 -7.79 18.89 8.83
CA LYS A 14 -7.14 17.62 8.41
C LYS A 14 -5.97 17.87 7.43
N ALA A 15 -6.06 18.87 6.56
CA ALA A 15 -5.01 19.22 5.60
C ALA A 15 -3.80 19.96 6.22
N ARG A 16 -3.97 20.58 7.41
CA ARG A 16 -2.86 21.21 8.16
C ARG A 16 -2.05 20.20 8.97
N GLU A 17 -2.60 19.02 9.23
CA GLU A 17 -1.85 17.86 9.67
C GLU A 17 -1.20 17.25 8.43
N ARG A 18 -0.13 17.91 7.94
CA ARG A 18 0.85 17.26 7.05
C ARG A 18 1.23 15.96 7.74
N VAL A 19 0.72 14.82 7.29
CA VAL A 19 1.19 13.52 7.75
C VAL A 19 2.65 13.48 7.31
N PRO A 20 3.63 13.67 8.20
CA PRO A 20 5.01 13.45 7.80
C PRO A 20 5.13 11.96 7.44
N MET A 21 6.04 11.63 6.51
CA MET A 21 6.45 10.24 6.25
C MET A 21 6.39 9.43 7.56
N PRO A 22 5.54 8.39 7.66
CA PRO A 22 5.42 7.64 8.90
C PRO A 22 6.81 7.18 9.32
N GLN A 23 7.25 7.51 10.55
CA GLN A 23 8.57 7.11 11.07
C GLN A 23 8.79 5.58 10.98
N VAL A 24 7.71 4.82 10.80
CA VAL A 24 7.67 3.38 10.52
C VAL A 24 8.47 2.99 9.27
N VAL A 25 8.51 3.83 8.22
CA VAL A 25 9.30 3.56 6.99
C VAL A 25 10.81 3.64 7.27
N ARG A 26 11.24 4.44 8.26
CA ARG A 26 12.65 4.53 8.68
C ARG A 26 13.07 3.40 9.62
N ALA A 27 12.15 2.90 10.45
CA ALA A 27 12.44 1.89 11.48
C ALA A 27 12.55 0.46 10.94
N VAL A 28 11.81 0.11 9.88
CA VAL A 28 11.89 -1.23 9.26
C VAL A 28 13.25 -1.48 8.60
N LEU A 29 13.91 -0.43 8.09
CA LEU A 29 15.24 -0.52 7.49
C LEU A 29 16.39 -0.62 8.51
N GLN A 30 16.14 -0.42 9.80
CA GLN A 30 17.18 -0.37 10.84
C GLN A 30 17.19 -1.58 11.79
N ARG A 31 16.27 -2.54 11.65
CA ARG A 31 16.14 -3.68 12.58
C ARG A 31 16.99 -4.91 12.23
N PHE A 32 17.80 -4.84 11.17
CA PHE A 32 18.70 -5.93 10.74
C PHE A 32 20.18 -5.50 10.67
N ALA A 33 20.65 -4.75 11.67
CA ALA A 33 22.09 -4.70 11.92
C ALA A 33 22.50 -6.00 12.64
N PRO A 34 23.40 -6.83 12.10
CA PRO A 34 23.89 -7.99 12.82
C PRO A 34 24.67 -7.52 14.06
N SER A 35 24.31 -8.05 15.23
CA SER A 35 25.11 -7.92 16.44
C SER A 35 26.25 -8.93 16.36
N ASP A 36 27.48 -8.45 16.51
CA ASP A 36 28.68 -9.27 16.53
C ASP A 36 28.64 -10.31 17.67
N THR A 37 29.34 -11.43 17.43
CA THR A 37 29.69 -12.56 18.31
C THR A 37 28.83 -13.82 18.22
N VAL A 38 29.04 -14.60 17.15
CA VAL A 38 29.05 -16.07 17.20
C VAL A 38 30.20 -16.56 16.32
N THR A 39 31.13 -17.31 16.90
CA THR A 39 32.23 -17.98 16.18
C THR A 39 31.66 -19.03 15.21
N PRO A 40 31.99 -19.01 13.90
CA PRO A 40 31.45 -19.98 12.96
C PRO A 40 32.18 -21.35 13.04
N PRO A 41 31.45 -22.49 12.92
CA PRO A 41 32.05 -23.80 12.61
C PRO A 41 32.57 -23.85 11.15
N PRO A 42 33.45 -24.82 10.81
CA PRO A 42 34.17 -24.82 9.53
C PRO A 42 33.26 -24.96 8.31
N ALA A 43 33.71 -24.35 7.22
CA ALA A 43 32.98 -24.03 6.00
C ALA A 43 32.33 -25.24 5.32
N VAL A 44 30.99 -25.25 5.32
CA VAL A 44 30.21 -25.81 4.21
C VAL A 44 30.09 -24.67 3.20
N VAL A 45 30.49 -24.90 1.95
CA VAL A 45 30.33 -23.92 0.86
C VAL A 45 28.84 -23.66 0.69
N ALA A 46 28.37 -22.55 1.27
CA ALA A 46 27.03 -22.04 1.05
C ALA A 46 26.93 -21.51 -0.40
N PRO A 47 25.78 -21.68 -1.07
CA PRO A 47 25.53 -20.94 -2.31
C PRO A 47 25.66 -19.44 -2.03
N GLU A 48 26.32 -18.70 -2.92
CA GLU A 48 26.50 -17.26 -2.78
C GLU A 48 25.15 -16.58 -2.50
N PRO A 49 25.08 -15.66 -1.52
CA PRO A 49 23.86 -14.92 -1.27
C PRO A 49 23.51 -14.13 -2.53
N THR A 50 22.30 -14.36 -3.06
CA THR A 50 21.74 -13.52 -4.13
C THR A 50 21.80 -12.07 -3.66
N PRO A 51 22.40 -11.14 -4.43
CA PRO A 51 22.50 -9.76 -4.00
C PRO A 51 21.10 -9.22 -3.74
N ALA A 52 20.92 -8.58 -2.57
CA ALA A 52 19.70 -7.85 -2.27
C ALA A 52 19.40 -6.88 -3.42
N PRO A 53 18.13 -6.70 -3.83
CA PRO A 53 17.80 -5.75 -4.89
C PRO A 53 18.35 -4.39 -4.46
N VAL A 54 19.25 -3.85 -5.29
CA VAL A 54 19.73 -2.48 -5.14
C VAL A 54 18.49 -1.61 -5.12
N ALA A 55 18.29 -0.83 -4.05
CA ALA A 55 17.18 0.11 -3.97
C ALA A 55 17.34 1.11 -5.12
N GLU A 56 16.65 0.85 -6.24
CA GLU A 56 16.68 1.72 -7.39
C GLU A 56 16.19 3.10 -6.94
N LYS A 57 16.99 4.12 -7.22
CA LYS A 57 16.64 5.50 -6.91
C LYS A 57 15.38 5.83 -7.71
N GLN A 58 14.24 5.91 -7.02
CA GLN A 58 12.96 6.19 -7.68
C GLN A 58 13.10 7.46 -8.53
N PRO A 59 12.57 7.46 -9.78
CA PRO A 59 12.65 8.62 -10.64
C PRO A 59 11.90 9.78 -9.99
N ASN A 60 12.36 11.01 -10.25
CA ASN A 60 11.63 12.19 -9.80
C ASN A 60 10.34 12.33 -10.61
N TRP A 61 9.23 11.82 -10.08
CA TRP A 61 7.93 11.79 -10.74
C TRP A 61 7.36 13.18 -11.05
N GLU A 62 7.81 14.22 -10.35
CA GLU A 62 7.46 15.62 -10.65
C GLU A 62 7.99 16.07 -12.03
N LEU A 63 9.09 15.48 -12.50
CA LEU A 63 9.71 15.83 -13.79
C LEU A 63 9.22 14.95 -14.95
N ARG A 64 8.40 13.93 -14.67
CA ARG A 64 7.86 13.01 -15.68
C ARG A 64 6.54 13.50 -16.23
N THR A 65 6.22 13.11 -17.45
CA THR A 65 4.90 13.37 -18.05
C THR A 65 3.80 12.60 -17.31
N GLN A 66 2.55 13.06 -17.39
CA GLN A 66 1.42 12.30 -16.81
C GLN A 66 1.28 10.92 -17.45
N ALA A 67 1.58 10.78 -18.76
CA ALA A 67 1.55 9.50 -19.45
C ALA A 67 2.58 8.51 -18.88
N GLU A 68 3.84 8.94 -18.71
CA GLU A 68 4.88 8.09 -18.08
C GLU A 68 4.50 7.70 -16.64
N LEU A 69 3.88 8.62 -15.90
CA LEU A 69 3.43 8.35 -14.53
C LEU A 69 2.30 7.31 -14.49
N VAL A 70 1.30 7.45 -15.37
CA VAL A 70 0.22 6.46 -15.54
C VAL A 70 0.79 5.10 -15.96
N ASP A 71 1.72 5.07 -16.93
CA ASP A 71 2.37 3.82 -17.36
C ASP A 71 3.09 3.12 -16.20
N HIS A 72 3.77 3.89 -15.35
CA HIS A 72 4.39 3.36 -14.16
C HIS A 72 3.36 2.84 -13.15
N ILE A 73 2.29 3.59 -12.89
CA ILE A 73 1.25 3.17 -11.94
C ILE A 73 0.66 1.82 -12.33
N VAL A 74 0.27 1.68 -13.60
CA VAL A 74 -0.33 0.45 -14.11
C VAL A 74 0.67 -0.71 -14.10
N SER A 75 1.88 -0.51 -14.64
CA SER A 75 2.86 -1.59 -14.80
C SER A 75 3.53 -2.02 -13.48
N HIS A 76 3.66 -1.09 -12.52
CA HIS A 76 4.32 -1.35 -11.26
C HIS A 76 3.34 -1.71 -10.15
N PHE A 77 2.32 -0.88 -9.89
CA PHE A 77 1.41 -1.07 -8.76
C PHE A 77 0.24 -1.96 -9.14
N HIS A 78 -0.54 -1.61 -10.18
CA HIS A 78 -1.76 -2.37 -10.50
C HIS A 78 -1.46 -3.82 -10.88
N ALA A 79 -0.42 -4.03 -11.69
CA ALA A 79 0.00 -5.37 -12.07
C ALA A 79 0.41 -6.25 -10.86
N ARG A 80 1.07 -5.65 -9.85
CA ARG A 80 1.46 -6.37 -8.63
C ARG A 80 0.28 -6.64 -7.71
N LEU A 81 -0.60 -5.67 -7.51
CA LEU A 81 -1.82 -5.85 -6.72
C LEU A 81 -2.67 -7.00 -7.27
N ARG A 82 -2.90 -7.04 -8.58
CA ARG A 82 -3.62 -8.15 -9.25
C ARG A 82 -2.95 -9.50 -9.10
N ARG A 83 -1.61 -9.53 -9.09
CA ARG A 83 -0.82 -10.77 -8.94
C ARG A 83 -0.82 -11.25 -7.49
N ASP A 84 -0.63 -10.36 -6.53
CA ASP A 84 -0.26 -10.70 -5.16
C ASP A 84 -1.48 -10.90 -4.24
N LEU A 85 -2.54 -10.10 -4.40
CA LEU A 85 -3.73 -10.19 -3.55
C LEU A 85 -4.39 -11.58 -3.56
N PRO A 86 -4.62 -12.24 -4.71
CA PRO A 86 -5.19 -13.59 -4.71
C PRO A 86 -4.35 -14.62 -3.93
N ALA A 87 -3.02 -14.49 -3.98
CA ALA A 87 -2.12 -15.36 -3.23
C ALA A 87 -2.19 -15.08 -1.72
N LEU A 88 -2.29 -13.81 -1.32
CA LEU A 88 -2.48 -13.43 0.09
C LEU A 88 -3.81 -13.92 0.64
N VAL A 89 -4.90 -13.83 -0.13
CA VAL A 89 -6.20 -14.39 0.25
C VAL A 89 -6.08 -15.90 0.48
N ALA A 90 -5.50 -16.64 -0.46
CA ALA A 90 -5.33 -18.09 -0.32
C ALA A 90 -4.45 -18.47 0.89
N ALA A 91 -3.38 -17.71 1.15
CA ALA A 91 -2.52 -17.90 2.31
C ALA A 91 -3.25 -17.62 3.62
N ALA A 92 -4.03 -16.54 3.71
CA ALA A 92 -4.85 -16.23 4.88
C ALA A 92 -5.86 -17.33 5.17
N GLN A 93 -6.60 -17.79 4.15
CA GLN A 93 -7.53 -18.91 4.30
C GLN A 93 -6.84 -20.18 4.81
N ARG A 94 -5.62 -20.45 4.35
CA ARG A 94 -4.82 -21.59 4.82
C ARG A 94 -4.45 -21.43 6.30
N ILE A 95 -3.96 -20.26 6.70
CA ILE A 95 -3.59 -19.98 8.09
C ILE A 95 -4.80 -20.07 9.02
N GLU A 96 -5.94 -19.49 8.65
CA GLU A 96 -7.17 -19.57 9.43
C GLU A 96 -7.64 -21.02 9.64
N ARG A 97 -7.56 -21.87 8.59
CA ARG A 97 -7.93 -23.28 8.71
C ARG A 97 -6.94 -24.10 9.53
N GLU A 98 -5.65 -24.00 9.25
CA GLU A 98 -4.62 -24.83 9.88
C GLU A 98 -4.39 -24.46 11.35
N HIS A 99 -4.60 -23.19 11.69
CA HIS A 99 -4.41 -22.67 13.03
C HIS A 99 -5.74 -22.29 13.71
N ALA A 100 -6.87 -22.88 13.31
CA ALA A 100 -8.20 -22.51 13.82
C ALA A 100 -8.35 -22.59 15.36
N GLN A 101 -7.56 -23.43 16.02
CA GLN A 101 -7.55 -23.58 17.49
C GLN A 101 -6.49 -22.71 18.18
N HIS A 102 -5.67 -21.99 17.42
CA HIS A 102 -4.62 -21.13 17.95
C HIS A 102 -5.24 -19.80 18.43
N PRO A 103 -5.00 -19.35 19.67
CA PRO A 103 -5.66 -18.15 20.22
C PRO A 103 -5.30 -16.85 19.49
N ALA A 104 -4.15 -16.82 18.80
CA ALA A 104 -3.71 -15.66 18.02
C ALA A 104 -4.03 -15.74 16.53
N VAL A 105 -4.81 -16.73 16.07
CA VAL A 105 -5.18 -16.86 14.65
C VAL A 105 -5.85 -15.58 14.14
N PRO A 106 -5.49 -15.06 12.96
CA PRO A 106 -6.04 -13.81 12.45
C PRO A 106 -7.42 -14.09 11.84
N VAL A 107 -8.42 -14.26 12.69
CA VAL A 107 -9.81 -14.53 12.29
C VAL A 107 -10.29 -13.46 11.31
N ASN A 108 -10.97 -13.87 10.24
CA ASN A 108 -11.58 -13.00 9.22
C ASN A 108 -10.59 -12.28 8.28
N LEU A 109 -9.28 -12.55 8.38
CA LEU A 109 -8.28 -11.93 7.51
C LEU A 109 -8.50 -12.26 6.04
N ALA A 110 -8.86 -13.50 5.73
CA ALA A 110 -9.15 -13.96 4.37
C ALA A 110 -10.29 -13.16 3.73
N ASP A 111 -11.37 -12.92 4.48
CA ASP A 111 -12.54 -12.20 4.00
C ASP A 111 -12.25 -10.71 3.84
N GLU A 112 -11.50 -10.09 4.76
CA GLU A 112 -11.03 -8.70 4.61
C GLU A 112 -10.13 -8.52 3.37
N LEU A 113 -9.22 -9.46 3.12
CA LEU A 113 -8.36 -9.43 1.93
C LEU A 113 -9.15 -9.65 0.65
N ALA A 114 -10.15 -10.54 0.65
CA ALA A 114 -10.99 -10.79 -0.51
C ALA A 114 -11.85 -9.55 -0.84
N ALA A 115 -12.39 -8.89 0.18
CA ALA A 115 -13.10 -7.63 0.03
C ALA A 115 -12.19 -6.54 -0.54
N LEU A 116 -11.01 -6.32 0.05
CA LEU A 116 -10.03 -5.36 -0.45
C LEU A 116 -9.61 -5.66 -1.91
N ALA A 117 -9.41 -6.92 -2.26
CA ALA A 117 -9.07 -7.31 -3.63
C ALA A 117 -10.17 -6.97 -4.63
N SER A 118 -11.44 -7.22 -4.28
CA SER A 118 -12.58 -6.85 -5.13
C SER A 118 -12.73 -5.34 -5.26
N GLU A 119 -12.54 -4.58 -4.17
CA GLU A 119 -12.62 -3.13 -4.18
C GLU A 119 -11.50 -2.51 -5.04
N LEU A 120 -10.26 -2.97 -4.87
CA LEU A 120 -9.11 -2.52 -5.65
C LEU A 120 -9.28 -2.86 -7.14
N GLU A 121 -9.76 -4.05 -7.49
CA GLU A 121 -9.98 -4.39 -8.90
C GLU A 121 -11.01 -3.45 -9.53
N GLY A 122 -12.13 -3.21 -8.84
CA GLY A 122 -13.15 -2.27 -9.31
C GLY A 122 -12.61 -0.84 -9.42
N HIS A 123 -11.77 -0.41 -8.47
CA HIS A 123 -11.10 0.88 -8.48
C HIS A 123 -10.13 1.02 -9.68
N MET A 124 -9.16 0.10 -9.82
CA MET A 124 -8.17 0.10 -10.90
C MET A 124 -8.82 0.06 -12.29
N VAL A 125 -9.94 -0.67 -12.44
CA VAL A 125 -10.70 -0.67 -13.71
C VAL A 125 -11.26 0.72 -14.03
N LYS A 126 -11.81 1.46 -13.06
CA LYS A 126 -12.31 2.83 -13.29
C LYS A 126 -11.18 3.75 -13.73
N GLU A 127 -10.01 3.58 -13.13
CA GLU A 127 -8.84 4.36 -13.51
C GLU A 127 -8.36 4.04 -14.92
N GLU A 128 -8.09 2.78 -15.21
CA GLU A 128 -7.51 2.33 -16.48
C GLU A 128 -8.44 2.53 -17.67
N THR A 129 -9.77 2.46 -17.45
CA THR A 129 -10.76 2.57 -18.53
C THR A 129 -11.37 3.96 -18.70
N VAL A 130 -11.31 4.81 -17.67
CA VAL A 130 -11.93 6.14 -17.70
C VAL A 130 -10.92 7.24 -17.38
N LEU A 131 -10.41 7.29 -16.15
CA LEU A 131 -9.61 8.43 -15.68
C LEU A 131 -8.28 8.57 -16.43
N PHE A 132 -7.53 7.48 -16.56
CA PHE A 132 -6.22 7.48 -17.21
C PHE A 132 -6.30 7.80 -18.70
N PRO A 133 -7.27 7.28 -19.49
CA PRO A 133 -7.50 7.77 -20.84
C PRO A 133 -7.81 9.27 -20.92
N MET A 134 -8.63 9.81 -20.02
CA MET A 134 -8.91 11.25 -19.95
C MET A 134 -7.62 12.06 -19.69
N LEU A 135 -6.78 11.63 -18.75
CA LEU A 135 -5.48 12.25 -18.48
C LEU A 135 -4.54 12.21 -19.69
N ARG A 136 -4.47 11.08 -20.40
CA ARG A 136 -3.63 10.92 -21.60
C ARG A 136 -4.07 11.81 -22.77
N THR A 137 -5.37 12.07 -22.87
CA THR A 137 -5.94 12.97 -23.89
C THR A 137 -5.83 14.46 -23.49
N GLY A 138 -5.27 14.74 -22.32
CA GLY A 138 -5.00 16.10 -21.85
C GLY A 138 -6.17 16.77 -21.13
N ALA A 139 -7.17 16.02 -20.69
CA ALA A 139 -8.23 16.56 -19.82
C ALA A 139 -7.61 17.15 -18.54
N ARG A 140 -8.16 18.27 -18.06
CA ARG A 140 -7.65 19.01 -16.89
C ARG A 140 -8.76 19.77 -16.16
N GLY A 141 -8.46 20.15 -14.91
CA GLY A 141 -9.34 20.98 -14.08
C GLY A 141 -10.73 20.37 -13.95
N GLY A 142 -11.78 21.19 -14.13
CA GLY A 142 -13.17 20.81 -13.88
C GLY A 142 -13.69 19.56 -14.62
N GLN A 143 -13.04 19.12 -15.71
CA GLN A 143 -13.39 17.86 -16.40
C GLN A 143 -13.06 16.62 -15.56
N LEU A 144 -12.10 16.74 -14.63
CA LEU A 144 -11.59 15.66 -13.81
C LEU A 144 -12.08 15.70 -12.36
N ASP A 145 -12.75 16.78 -11.94
CA ASP A 145 -13.20 16.96 -10.55
C ASP A 145 -14.00 15.76 -10.03
N MET A 146 -15.00 15.30 -10.79
CA MET A 146 -15.84 14.18 -10.34
C MET A 146 -15.12 12.83 -10.38
N PRO A 147 -14.41 12.45 -11.47
CA PRO A 147 -13.59 11.25 -11.48
C PRO A 147 -12.54 11.20 -10.35
N ILE A 148 -11.79 12.29 -10.14
CA ILE A 148 -10.75 12.36 -9.10
C ILE A 148 -11.37 12.20 -7.70
N ARG A 149 -12.45 12.94 -7.39
CA ARG A 149 -13.14 12.82 -6.10
C ARG A 149 -13.65 11.41 -5.82
N MET A 150 -14.04 10.67 -6.86
CA MET A 150 -14.43 9.27 -6.72
C MET A 150 -13.23 8.38 -6.37
N MET A 151 -12.08 8.58 -7.03
CA MET A 151 -10.86 7.83 -6.72
C MET A 151 -10.35 8.12 -5.31
N GLU A 152 -10.32 9.40 -4.90
CA GLU A 152 -9.92 9.78 -3.54
C GLU A 152 -10.83 9.15 -2.47
N ARG A 153 -12.13 9.03 -2.73
CA ARG A 153 -13.06 8.33 -1.84
C ARG A 153 -12.78 6.83 -1.79
N ASP A 154 -12.48 6.20 -2.92
CA ASP A 154 -12.10 4.79 -2.96
C ASP A 154 -10.78 4.58 -2.17
N HIS A 155 -9.81 5.50 -2.28
CA HIS A 155 -8.57 5.49 -1.50
C HIS A 155 -8.80 5.55 0.01
N ASP A 156 -9.72 6.40 0.48
CA ASP A 156 -10.10 6.44 1.90
C ASP A 156 -10.66 5.08 2.35
N ASN A 157 -11.51 4.43 1.54
CA ASN A 157 -12.05 3.10 1.87
C ASN A 157 -10.94 2.02 1.91
N HIS A 158 -9.96 2.09 1.00
CA HIS A 158 -8.83 1.16 1.00
C HIS A 158 -7.93 1.35 2.23
N ALA A 159 -7.74 2.58 2.69
CA ALA A 159 -7.05 2.84 3.96
C ALA A 159 -7.80 2.24 5.15
N ASP A 160 -9.12 2.39 5.21
CA ASP A 160 -9.96 1.77 6.24
C ASP A 160 -9.87 0.23 6.21
N ALA A 161 -9.74 -0.38 5.02
CA ALA A 161 -9.54 -1.82 4.88
C ALA A 161 -8.18 -2.29 5.40
N LEU A 162 -7.11 -1.55 5.13
CA LEU A 162 -5.78 -1.82 5.69
C LEU A 162 -5.79 -1.72 7.22
N ASP A 163 -6.54 -0.78 7.80
CA ASP A 163 -6.70 -0.67 9.25
C ASP A 163 -7.40 -1.90 9.84
N ARG A 164 -8.43 -2.43 9.18
CA ARG A 164 -9.09 -3.70 9.61
C ARG A 164 -8.13 -4.88 9.54
N ILE A 165 -7.33 -4.98 8.47
CA ILE A 165 -6.27 -6.00 8.34
C ILE A 165 -5.24 -5.88 9.47
N ARG A 166 -4.82 -4.65 9.84
CA ARG A 166 -3.95 -4.45 11.00
C ARG A 166 -4.61 -4.90 12.30
N GLN A 167 -5.89 -4.62 12.49
CA GLN A 167 -6.60 -5.01 13.71
C GLN A 167 -6.65 -6.54 13.88
N CYS A 168 -7.05 -7.29 12.84
CA CYS A 168 -7.14 -8.75 12.92
C CYS A 168 -5.77 -9.46 12.99
N THR A 169 -4.68 -8.75 12.66
CA THR A 169 -3.30 -9.28 12.69
C THR A 169 -2.48 -8.81 13.89
N THR A 170 -3.10 -8.19 14.90
CA THR A 170 -2.39 -7.59 16.05
C THR A 170 -1.31 -6.60 15.59
N ASN A 171 -1.69 -5.73 14.67
CA ASN A 171 -0.82 -4.76 14.01
C ASN A 171 0.33 -5.42 13.23
N LEU A 172 0.02 -6.47 12.45
CA LEU A 172 0.98 -7.26 11.67
C LEU A 172 2.11 -7.86 12.54
N LYS A 173 1.79 -8.24 13.79
CA LYS A 173 2.73 -8.88 14.71
C LYS A 173 2.34 -10.36 14.87
N PRO A 174 3.08 -11.29 14.26
CA PRO A 174 2.79 -12.71 14.39
C PRO A 174 3.13 -13.18 15.82
N PRO A 175 2.49 -14.25 16.33
CA PRO A 175 2.85 -14.85 17.60
C PRO A 175 4.26 -15.47 17.53
N THR A 176 4.89 -15.69 18.69
CA THR A 176 6.29 -16.18 18.77
C THR A 176 6.48 -17.59 18.23
N ASP A 177 5.42 -18.38 18.21
CA ASP A 177 5.34 -19.75 17.73
C ASP A 177 4.68 -19.86 16.33
N ALA A 178 4.56 -18.73 15.62
CA ALA A 178 4.06 -18.71 14.25
C ALA A 178 4.87 -19.64 13.32
N SER A 179 4.16 -20.37 12.47
CA SER A 179 4.78 -21.18 11.43
C SER A 179 5.45 -20.28 10.37
N THR A 180 6.41 -20.82 9.61
CA THR A 180 7.06 -20.09 8.50
C THR A 180 6.03 -19.53 7.52
N ALA A 181 5.00 -20.31 7.17
CA ALA A 181 3.94 -19.85 6.27
C ALA A 181 3.14 -18.66 6.83
N TRP A 182 2.95 -18.60 8.14
CA TRP A 182 2.29 -17.47 8.80
C TRP A 182 3.18 -16.23 8.79
N LEU A 183 4.48 -16.40 9.08
CA LEU A 183 5.47 -15.31 8.96
C LEU A 183 5.52 -14.76 7.52
N ASP A 184 5.51 -15.65 6.52
CA ASP A 184 5.50 -15.28 5.10
C ASP A 184 4.24 -14.51 4.70
N LEU A 185 3.06 -14.93 5.19
CA LEU A 185 1.81 -14.19 5.01
C LEU A 185 1.94 -12.77 5.56
N TYR A 186 2.41 -12.61 6.80
CA TYR A 186 2.52 -11.30 7.44
C TYR A 186 3.56 -10.40 6.74
N ALA A 187 4.67 -10.97 6.29
CA ALA A 187 5.63 -10.26 5.46
C ALA A 187 5.00 -9.80 4.13
N GLY A 188 4.13 -10.63 3.53
CA GLY A 188 3.34 -10.28 2.36
C GLY A 188 2.37 -9.12 2.61
N LEU A 189 1.66 -9.12 3.74
CA LEU A 189 0.76 -8.03 4.14
C LEU A 189 1.50 -6.71 4.35
N VAL A 190 2.68 -6.73 4.96
CA VAL A 190 3.52 -5.53 5.11
C VAL A 190 3.93 -4.97 3.75
N ARG A 191 4.28 -5.84 2.79
CA ARG A 191 4.61 -5.41 1.42
C ARG A 191 3.38 -4.81 0.72
N LEU A 192 2.24 -5.47 0.78
CA LEU A 192 0.97 -4.99 0.22
C LEU A 192 0.65 -3.58 0.74
N GLU A 193 0.66 -3.39 2.07
CA GLU A 193 0.36 -2.10 2.67
C GLU A 193 1.35 -1.01 2.25
N THR A 194 2.64 -1.35 2.20
CA THR A 194 3.69 -0.41 1.78
C THR A 194 3.50 0.01 0.33
N GLU A 195 3.27 -0.95 -0.57
CA GLU A 195 3.06 -0.67 -2.00
C GLU A 195 1.76 0.12 -2.22
N LEU A 196 0.66 -0.24 -1.54
CA LEU A 196 -0.61 0.46 -1.70
C LEU A 196 -0.56 1.91 -1.19
N HIS A 197 0.14 2.17 -0.08
CA HIS A 197 0.38 3.54 0.38
C HIS A 197 1.23 4.36 -0.61
N GLN A 198 2.24 3.74 -1.23
CA GLN A 198 3.07 4.42 -2.23
C GLN A 198 2.29 4.72 -3.51
N HIS A 199 1.46 3.77 -3.95
CA HIS A 199 0.54 3.90 -5.08
C HIS A 199 -0.43 5.06 -4.88
N ILE A 200 -1.22 5.04 -3.80
CA ILE A 200 -2.20 6.08 -3.46
C ILE A 200 -1.51 7.45 -3.30
N TYR A 201 -0.32 7.47 -2.68
CA TYR A 201 0.46 8.72 -2.57
C TYR A 201 0.76 9.30 -3.94
N LEU A 202 1.25 8.47 -4.86
CA LEU A 202 1.67 8.91 -6.18
C LEU A 202 0.49 9.45 -7.01
N GLU A 203 -0.68 8.84 -6.86
CA GLU A 203 -1.90 9.32 -7.49
C GLU A 203 -2.39 10.63 -6.89
N ASN A 204 -2.73 10.65 -5.60
CA ASN A 204 -3.30 11.83 -4.96
C ASN A 204 -2.34 13.02 -5.00
N ASN A 205 -1.08 12.77 -4.65
CA ASN A 205 -0.11 13.83 -4.39
C ASN A 205 0.83 14.11 -5.55
N VAL A 206 0.67 13.46 -6.71
CA VAL A 206 1.43 13.84 -7.91
C VAL A 206 0.51 13.87 -9.12
N LEU A 207 -0.13 12.75 -9.47
CA LEU A 207 -0.93 12.68 -10.69
C LEU A 207 -2.15 13.60 -10.64
N PHE A 208 -3.00 13.47 -9.61
CA PHE A 208 -4.26 14.18 -9.48
C PHE A 208 -4.05 15.66 -9.20
N ALA A 209 -3.14 16.01 -8.28
CA ALA A 209 -2.81 17.41 -7.99
C ALA A 209 -2.30 18.16 -9.24
N ARG A 210 -1.51 17.51 -10.10
CA ARG A 210 -1.07 18.09 -11.38
C ARG A 210 -2.24 18.23 -12.36
N ALA A 211 -3.16 17.28 -12.37
CA ALA A 211 -4.30 17.27 -13.28
C ALA A 211 -5.39 18.30 -12.91
N ALA A 212 -5.55 18.58 -11.61
CA ALA A 212 -6.44 19.61 -11.08
C ALA A 212 -5.90 21.05 -11.28
N GLY A 213 -4.63 21.21 -11.66
CA GLY A 213 -4.00 22.52 -11.85
C GLY A 213 -3.52 23.18 -10.56
N GLU A 214 -3.39 22.43 -9.47
CA GLU A 214 -3.03 22.96 -8.15
C GLU A 214 -1.52 23.26 -7.97
N ARG A 215 -0.71 23.15 -9.04
CA ARG A 215 0.76 23.34 -9.00
C ARG A 215 1.36 24.20 -10.09
N ASP A 216 0.55 24.98 -10.81
CA ASP A 216 1.07 26.09 -11.62
C ASP A 216 1.05 27.36 -10.75
N GLY A 217 2.05 27.48 -9.86
CA GLY A 217 2.22 28.62 -8.95
C GLY A 217 3.66 28.76 -8.46
#